data_AF-A0A354Z8F7-F1
#
_entry.id   AF-A0A354Z8F7-F1
#
_cell.length_a   1.000
_cell.length_b   1.000
_cell.length_c   1.000
_cell.angle_alpha   90.00
_cell.angle_beta   90.00
_cell.angle_gamma   90.00
#
_symmetry.space_group_name_H-M   'P 1'
#
loop_
_entity.id
_entity.type
_entity.pdbx_description
1 polymer ?
#
loop_
_entity_poly.entity_id
_entity_poly.type
_entity_poly.pdbx_seq_one_letter_code
_entity_poly.pdbx_strand_id
1 'polypeptide(L)' 'MSESAGKALDILFYLANVGEGVSLARLSKETGMNKATALRYLNVLETKGVVERCPAGWTLGLSLFELG' A
#
# COMPACT_ATOMS: atom_id res chain seq x y z
N MET A 1 10.01 -14.75 -8.25
CA MET A 1 8.81 -14.00 -7.84
C MET A 1 8.58 -12.91 -8.87
N SER A 2 7.34 -12.59 -9.27
CA SER A 2 7.10 -11.48 -10.20
C SER A 2 7.50 -10.15 -9.55
N GLU A 3 8.22 -9.28 -10.27
CA GLU A 3 8.60 -7.93 -9.80
C GLU A 3 7.36 -7.13 -9.36
N SER A 4 6.22 -7.36 -10.00
CA SER A 4 4.97 -6.69 -9.66
C SER A 4 4.34 -7.15 -8.35
N ALA A 5 4.47 -8.44 -8.02
CA ALA A 5 3.98 -8.97 -6.76
C ALA A 5 4.86 -8.48 -5.59
N GLY A 6 6.18 -8.45 -5.79
CA GLY A 6 7.12 -7.90 -4.80
C GLY A 6 6.78 -6.45 -4.44
N LYS A 7 6.60 -5.59 -5.45
CA LYS A 7 6.25 -4.17 -5.23
C LYS A 7 4.92 -3.98 -4.49
N ALA A 8 3.93 -4.84 -4.72
CA ALA A 8 2.68 -4.79 -3.98
C ALA A 8 2.87 -5.20 -2.52
N LEU A 9 3.65 -6.26 -2.27
CA LEU A 9 3.99 -6.70 -0.92
C LEU A 9 4.82 -5.65 -0.16
N ASP A 10 5.77 -4.99 -0.82
CA ASP A 10 6.56 -3.91 -0.22
C ASP A 10 5.68 -2.78 0.31
N ILE A 11 4.62 -2.42 -0.43
CA ILE A 11 3.61 -1.44 0.01
C ILE A 11 2.86 -1.93 1.25
N LEU A 12 2.41 -3.19 1.26
CA LEU A 12 1.68 -3.77 2.39
C LEU A 12 2.56 -3.83 3.65
N PHE A 13 3.79 -4.31 3.54
CA PHE A 13 4.74 -4.35 4.66
C PHE A 13 5.09 -2.95 5.16
N TYR A 14 5.24 -1.99 4.26
CA TYR A 14 5.46 -0.60 4.64
C TYR A 14 4.28 -0.03 5.45
N LEU A 15 3.04 -0.20 4.97
CA LEU A 15 1.85 0.27 5.68
C LEU A 15 1.68 -0.45 7.03
N ALA A 16 1.97 -1.75 7.09
CA ALA A 16 1.98 -2.52 8.34
C ALA A 16 2.98 -1.97 9.36
N ASN A 17 4.18 -1.62 8.91
CA ASN A 17 5.23 -1.09 9.78
C ASN A 17 4.94 0.33 10.29
N VAL A 18 4.27 1.16 9.49
CA VAL A 18 3.89 2.52 9.88
C VAL A 18 2.70 2.53 10.83
N GLY A 19 1.70 1.67 10.60
CA GLY A 19 0.55 1.50 11.51
C GLY A 19 -0.46 2.66 11.52
N GLU A 20 -0.30 3.64 10.63
CA GLU A 20 -1.20 4.79 10.46
C GLU A 20 -1.40 5.10 8.97
N GLY A 21 -2.34 5.99 8.66
CA GLY A 21 -2.60 6.42 7.29
C GLY A 21 -1.42 7.17 6.67
N VAL A 22 -1.00 6.78 5.46
CA VAL A 22 0.18 7.33 4.79
C VAL A 22 -0.16 7.97 3.45
N SER A 23 0.30 9.21 3.26
CA SER A 23 0.17 9.91 1.98
C SER A 23 1.01 9.27 0.86
N LEU A 24 0.57 9.42 -0.40
CA LEU A 24 1.33 8.94 -1.57
C LEU A 24 2.75 9.51 -1.62
N ALA A 25 2.93 10.76 -1.19
CA ALA A 25 4.24 11.41 -1.19
C ALA A 25 5.20 10.78 -0.17
N ARG A 26 4.71 10.50 1.04
CA ARG A 26 5.50 9.84 2.09
C ARG A 26 5.83 8.40 1.70
N LEU A 27 4.83 7.63 1.25
CA LEU A 27 5.03 6.26 0.78
C LEU A 27 6.05 6.19 -0.37
N SER A 28 5.93 7.05 -1.38
CA SER A 28 6.87 7.11 -2.50
C SER A 28 8.30 7.44 -2.04
N LYS A 29 8.45 8.37 -1.09
CA LYS A 29 9.75 8.75 -0.54
C LYS A 29 10.39 7.61 0.26
N GLU A 30 9.62 6.96 1.13
CA GLU A 30 10.13 5.98 2.09
C GLU A 30 10.32 4.59 1.48
N THR A 31 9.52 4.21 0.49
CA THR A 31 9.68 2.93 -0.26
C THR A 31 10.63 3.05 -1.45
N GLY A 32 11.03 4.26 -1.84
CA GLY A 32 11.79 4.52 -3.07
C GLY A 32 10.98 4.30 -4.38
N MET A 33 9.71 3.92 -4.28
CA MET A 33 8.84 3.71 -5.43
C MET A 33 8.41 5.06 -6.02
N ASN A 34 8.43 5.21 -7.35
CA ASN A 34 7.88 6.42 -7.96
C ASN A 34 6.36 6.54 -7.70
N LYS A 35 5.86 7.78 -7.61
CA LYS A 35 4.46 8.06 -7.26
C LYS A 35 3.44 7.40 -8.19
N ALA A 36 3.70 7.36 -9.50
CA ALA A 36 2.77 6.76 -10.46
C ALA A 36 2.63 5.24 -10.27
N THR A 37 3.75 4.57 -10.00
CA THR A 37 3.80 3.13 -9.75
C THR A 37 3.14 2.80 -8.41
N ALA A 38 3.44 3.58 -7.37
CA ALA A 38 2.82 3.44 -6.05
C ALA A 38 1.30 3.62 -6.13
N LEU A 39 0.83 4.68 -6.79
CA LEU A 39 -0.60 4.93 -6.96
C LEU A 39 -1.30 3.81 -7.74
N ARG A 40 -0.65 3.26 -8.78
CA ARG A 40 -1.20 2.13 -9.53
C ARG A 40 -1.40 0.91 -8.64
N TYR A 41 -0.43 0.56 -7.81
CA TYR A 41 -0.58 -0.56 -6.88
C TYR A 41 -1.61 -0.27 -5.80
N LEU A 42 -1.58 0.92 -5.20
CA LEU A 42 -2.56 1.33 -4.19
C LEU A 42 -3.98 1.22 -4.71
N ASN A 43 -4.25 1.68 -5.94
CA ASN A 43 -5.58 1.52 -6.55
C ASN A 43 -5.98 0.05 -6.71
N VAL A 44 -5.07 -0.83 -7.15
CA VAL A 44 -5.36 -2.26 -7.27
C VAL A 44 -5.63 -2.88 -5.90
N LEU A 45 -4.80 -2.58 -4.91
CA LEU A 45 -4.94 -3.07 -3.53
C LEU A 45 -6.25 -2.56 -2.89
N GLU A 46 -6.60 -1.30 -3.13
CA GLU A 46 -7.85 -0.67 -2.68
C GLU A 46 -9.08 -1.36 -3.27
N THR A 47 -9.06 -1.70 -4.55
CA THR A 47 -10.17 -2.48 -5.16
C THR A 47 -10.35 -3.88 -4.58
N LYS A 48 -9.35 -4.39 -3.83
CA LYS A 48 -9.38 -5.69 -3.15
C LYS A 48 -9.63 -5.57 -1.64
N GLY A 49 -9.77 -4.36 -1.11
CA GLY A 49 -9.98 -4.13 0.32
C GLY A 49 -8.77 -4.45 1.21
N VAL A 50 -7.61 -4.74 0.64
CA VAL A 50 -6.37 -5.01 1.42
C VAL A 50 -5.65 -3.73 1.84
N VAL A 51 -6.00 -2.61 1.21
CA VAL A 51 -5.63 -1.24 1.58
C VAL A 51 -6.90 -0.39 1.50
N GLU A 52 -7.03 0.62 2.35
CA GLU A 52 -8.16 1.54 2.37
C GLU A 52 -7.71 3.00 2.31
N ARG A 53 -8.54 3.86 1.68
CA ARG A 53 -8.34 5.30 1.66
C ARG A 53 -8.81 5.91 2.98
N CYS A 54 -8.02 6.81 3.55
CA CYS A 54 -8.36 7.60 4.73
C CYS A 54 -7.97 9.07 4.52
N PRO A 55 -8.36 10.00 5.41
CA PRO A 55 -7.98 11.41 5.28
C PRO A 55 -6.46 11.65 5.19
N ALA A 56 -5.65 10.81 5.84
CA ALA A 56 -4.19 10.89 5.82
C ALA A 56 -3.53 10.23 4.58
N GLY A 57 -4.30 9.50 3.75
CA GLY A 57 -3.80 8.77 2.59
C GLY A 57 -4.33 7.35 2.52
N TRP A 58 -3.46 6.35 2.69
CA TRP A 58 -3.81 4.93 2.65
C TRP A 58 -3.35 4.20 3.91
N THR A 59 -4.14 3.24 4.37
CA THR A 59 -3.85 2.34 5.50
C THR A 59 -4.13 0.89 5.09
N LEU A 60 -3.71 -0.10 5.88
CA LEU A 60 -4.15 -1.48 5.67
C LEU A 60 -5.66 -1.59 5.82
N GLY A 61 -6.28 -2.33 4.89
CA GLY A 61 -7.71 -2.62 4.91
C GLY A 61 -8.02 -3.93 5.60
N LEU A 62 -9.28 -4.11 6.02
CA LEU A 62 -9.67 -5.26 6.83
C LEU A 62 -9.61 -6.59 6.06
N SER A 63 -9.82 -6.59 4.74
CA SER A 63 -9.75 -7.82 3.94
C SER A 63 -8.36 -8.45 3.92
N LEU A 64 -7.31 -7.70 4.30
CA LEU A 64 -5.97 -8.26 4.46
C LEU A 64 -5.91 -9.32 5.58
N PHE A 65 -6.70 -9.17 6.64
CA PHE A 65 -6.74 -10.13 7.76
C PHE A 65 -7.37 -11.47 7.36
N GLU A 66 -8.14 -11.51 6.28
CA GLU A 66 -8.69 -12.76 5.73
C GLU A 66 -7.60 -13.64 5.08
N LEU A 67 -6.40 -13.10 4.86
CA LEU A 67 -5.29 -13.82 4.23
C LEU A 67 -4.39 -14.57 5.23
N GLY A 68 -4.57 -14.40 6.54
CA GLY A 68 -3.83 -15.14 7.59
C GLY A 68 -3.43 -14.31 8.79
#